data_AF-A0A6H5JG13-F1
#
_entry.id   AF-A0A6H5JG13-F1
#
_cell.length_a   1.000
_cell.length_b   1.000
_cell.length_c   1.000
_cell.angle_alpha   90.00
_cell.angle_beta   90.00
_cell.angle_gamma   90.00
#
_symmetry.space_group_name_H-M   'P 1'
#
loop_
_entity.id
_entity.type
_entity.pdbx_description
1 polymer ?
#
loop_
_entity_poly.entity_id
_entity_poly.type
_entity_poly.pdbx_seq_one_letter_code
_entity_poly.pdbx_strand_id
1 'polypeptide(L)'
;MDNIVVDAAGDVGVSSMIKAAKPELHSGSVLCSVRSAMKNFDGPGLTPKMVKGRTTTMASLDTCKYILDNMPGPRWVMWRSTQGNSFKESLTQHVAATHVQGVEDNVVEGVAQAAEAAEVEQEVAETKGSTLKKAFRTLNIDGSVRIDEASGKASVMDVIRLLSPGVSLDNARKMLSRLLEKDEVTELEQRGQLSGPQTHSPIMCTTSRSTEKGGLPRAARSFRRQSAEVITRVLGGDVSLCGEIEQRCARLGSTSEGRSNQAFMSGENGTEEQPAKRTRVGPEIMEFATEEQYEKYIKAGLQQEMVNIQQAIVKSEISLVMSLKEAFEKIQPLEPRQKIELSDRLSDVQKRYFRGGEESAMPVRDVRAITSSSTPAENAVVVATAVDPGHGTPTPNCSRDVRGAEVSIAMIATEMGVSVGGRGGLVGKNIKALYAERYGQNAANNIPKRKNTVYQGRPFKENMYFTRDRDLVERAIRMVVSM
;
A
#
# COMPACT_ATOMS: atom_id res chain seq x y z
N MET A 1 -7.38 8.79 27.94
CA MET A 1 -6.00 9.21 27.58
C MET A 1 -5.11 8.02 27.26
N ASP A 2 -5.48 6.83 27.74
CA ASP A 2 -4.72 5.58 27.76
C ASP A 2 -4.26 5.03 26.38
N ASN A 3 -4.82 5.56 25.29
CA ASN A 3 -4.43 5.18 23.93
C ASN A 3 -3.31 6.07 23.35
N ILE A 4 -2.86 7.09 24.08
CA ILE A 4 -1.76 7.95 23.66
C ILE A 4 -0.44 7.24 23.94
N VAL A 5 0.38 7.06 22.91
CA VAL A 5 1.70 6.48 23.06
C VAL A 5 2.63 7.54 23.65
N VAL A 6 3.30 7.22 24.75
CA VAL A 6 4.35 8.05 25.37
C VAL A 6 5.61 7.18 25.49
N ASP A 7 6.77 7.70 25.13
CA ASP A 7 8.04 6.98 25.31
C ASP A 7 8.68 7.26 26.67
N ALA A 8 9.76 6.55 26.98
CA ALA A 8 10.49 6.71 28.23
C ALA A 8 11.08 8.12 28.42
N ALA A 9 11.33 8.85 27.32
CA ALA A 9 11.82 10.24 27.35
C ALA A 9 10.69 11.26 27.60
N GLY A 10 9.43 10.81 27.67
CA GLY A 10 8.26 11.69 27.77
C GLY A 10 7.84 12.29 26.44
N ASP A 11 8.41 11.85 25.31
CA ASP A 11 7.91 12.24 23.99
C ASP A 11 6.57 11.55 23.73
N VAL A 12 5.70 12.26 23.03
CA VAL A 12 4.32 11.85 22.76
C VAL A 12 4.16 11.47 21.30
N GLY A 13 3.49 10.34 21.05
CA GLY A 13 3.09 9.90 19.72
C GLY A 13 2.03 10.83 19.14
N VAL A 14 2.44 11.65 18.17
CA VAL A 14 1.60 12.74 17.61
C VAL A 14 0.33 12.18 16.99
N SER A 15 0.40 11.08 16.24
CA SER A 15 -0.77 10.48 15.61
C SER A 15 -1.78 9.96 16.63
N SER A 16 -1.33 9.29 17.70
CA SER A 16 -2.21 8.81 18.77
C SER A 16 -2.83 9.97 19.56
N MET A 17 -2.07 11.04 19.80
CA MET A 17 -2.57 12.25 20.46
C MET A 17 -3.69 12.91 19.64
N ILE A 18 -3.46 13.15 18.35
CA ILE A 18 -4.47 13.77 17.48
C ILE A 18 -5.72 12.90 17.37
N LYS A 19 -5.57 11.57 17.30
CA LYS A 19 -6.68 10.62 17.31
C LYS A 19 -7.45 10.62 18.63
N ALA A 20 -6.78 10.81 19.77
CA ALA A 20 -7.44 10.94 21.06
C ALA A 20 -8.24 12.26 21.17
N ALA A 21 -7.71 13.37 20.64
CA ALA A 21 -8.43 14.65 20.59
C ALA A 21 -9.60 14.64 19.60
N LYS A 22 -9.41 13.97 18.46
CA LYS A 22 -10.33 13.96 17.31
C LYS A 22 -10.40 12.56 16.66
N PRO A 23 -11.18 11.63 17.24
CA PRO A 23 -11.29 10.25 16.76
C PRO A 23 -11.77 10.12 15.31
N GLU A 24 -12.59 11.08 14.86
CA GLU A 24 -13.20 11.11 13.53
C GLU A 24 -12.22 11.42 12.38
N LEU A 25 -11.01 11.90 12.68
CA LEU A 25 -10.02 12.21 11.65
C LEU A 25 -9.47 10.94 10.99
N HIS A 26 -9.43 10.90 9.66
CA HIS A 26 -8.79 9.80 8.94
C HIS A 26 -7.27 9.77 9.19
N SER A 27 -6.68 8.59 9.40
CA SER A 27 -5.26 8.45 9.78
C SER A 27 -4.31 9.08 8.77
N GLY A 28 -4.61 8.98 7.47
CA GLY A 28 -3.83 9.63 6.41
C GLY A 28 -3.89 11.16 6.42
N SER A 29 -4.96 11.75 6.96
CA SER A 29 -5.10 13.22 7.05
C SER A 29 -4.36 13.80 8.26
N VAL A 30 -4.16 13.00 9.31
CA VAL A 30 -3.54 13.45 10.57
C VAL A 30 -2.16 14.05 10.32
N LEU A 31 -1.27 13.33 9.63
CA LEU A 31 0.09 13.80 9.38
C LEU A 31 0.13 15.03 8.46
N CYS A 32 -0.76 15.12 7.48
CA CYS A 32 -0.85 16.31 6.62
C CYS A 32 -1.29 17.55 7.42
N SER A 33 -2.28 17.41 8.31
CA SER A 33 -2.71 18.50 9.17
C SER A 33 -1.65 18.91 10.18
N VAL A 34 -0.92 17.95 10.76
CA VAL A 34 0.22 18.22 11.66
C VAL A 34 1.33 18.98 10.93
N ARG A 35 1.73 18.54 9.73
CA ARG A 35 2.74 19.27 8.93
C ARG A 35 2.31 20.69 8.59
N SER A 36 1.03 20.89 8.32
CA SER A 36 0.46 22.23 8.09
C SER A 36 0.54 23.10 9.35
N ALA A 37 0.18 22.55 10.52
CA ALA A 37 0.27 23.24 11.80
C ALA A 37 1.72 23.60 12.19
N MET A 38 2.69 22.79 11.77
CA MET A 38 4.12 23.00 12.07
C MET A 38 4.84 23.92 11.08
N LYS A 39 4.17 24.47 10.07
CA LYS A 39 4.83 25.25 9.01
C LYS A 39 5.64 26.45 9.51
N ASN A 40 5.23 27.05 10.64
CA ASN A 40 5.86 28.22 11.26
C ASN A 40 6.42 27.91 12.66
N PHE A 41 6.77 26.64 12.92
CA PHE A 41 7.30 26.22 14.22
C PHE A 41 8.84 26.21 14.19
N ASP A 42 9.46 27.02 15.04
CA ASP A 42 10.92 27.13 15.15
C ASP A 42 11.53 26.18 16.20
N GLY A 43 10.73 25.28 16.79
CA GLY A 43 11.16 24.34 17.82
C GLY A 43 11.64 22.98 17.29
N PRO A 44 11.84 22.01 18.20
CA PRO A 44 12.27 20.66 17.85
C PRO A 44 11.31 20.00 16.85
N GLY A 45 11.87 19.44 15.77
CA GLY A 45 11.09 18.74 14.75
C GLY A 45 10.46 17.45 15.24
N LEU A 46 9.62 16.87 14.40
CA LEU A 46 9.04 15.54 14.61
C LEU A 46 10.12 14.47 14.41
N THR A 47 10.23 13.51 15.34
CA THR A 47 11.19 12.41 15.23
C THR A 47 10.46 11.07 15.02
N PRO A 48 10.73 10.34 13.94
CA PRO A 48 10.21 8.98 13.80
C PRO A 48 10.97 8.05 14.74
N LYS A 49 10.26 7.37 15.65
CA LYS A 49 10.82 6.35 16.56
C LYS A 49 10.02 5.05 16.45
N MET A 50 10.68 3.92 16.67
CA MET A 50 10.03 2.62 16.73
C MET A 50 9.53 2.37 18.15
N VAL A 51 8.21 2.34 18.36
CA VAL A 51 7.59 2.08 19.67
C VAL A 51 6.66 0.88 19.53
N LYS A 52 6.88 -0.16 20.35
CA LYS A 52 6.12 -1.43 20.30
C LYS A 52 6.07 -2.03 18.89
N GLY A 53 7.20 -2.03 18.19
CA GLY A 53 7.34 -2.60 16.83
C GLY A 53 6.66 -1.79 15.71
N ARG A 54 6.18 -0.56 15.98
CA ARG A 54 5.61 0.34 14.97
C ARG A 54 6.36 1.65 14.91
N THR A 55 6.69 2.10 13.71
CA THR A 55 7.25 3.44 13.49
C THR A 55 6.17 4.48 13.78
N THR A 56 6.36 5.25 14.84
CA THR A 56 5.46 6.31 15.29
C THR A 56 6.20 7.64 15.25
N THR A 57 5.52 8.69 14.80
CA THR A 57 6.07 10.04 14.83
C THR A 57 5.90 10.61 16.24
N MET A 58 7.02 10.85 16.92
CA MET A 58 7.10 11.34 18.28
C MET A 58 7.47 12.84 18.29
N ALA A 59 7.03 13.55 19.31
CA ALA A 59 7.40 14.95 19.55
C ALA A 59 7.39 15.24 21.05
N SER A 60 8.17 16.24 21.47
CA SER A 60 8.15 16.71 22.86
C SER A 60 6.77 17.24 23.25
N LEU A 61 6.45 17.20 24.55
CA LEU A 61 5.15 17.65 25.08
C LEU A 61 4.81 19.09 24.65
N ASP A 62 5.79 19.99 24.64
CA ASP A 62 5.60 21.38 24.23
C ASP A 62 5.31 21.51 22.73
N THR A 63 5.99 20.71 21.90
CA THR A 63 5.70 20.63 20.46
C THR A 63 4.30 20.09 20.22
N CYS A 64 3.87 19.09 20.98
CA CYS A 64 2.50 18.56 20.94
C CYS A 64 1.44 19.62 21.31
N LYS A 65 1.68 20.42 22.36
CA LYS A 65 0.81 21.54 22.73
C LYS A 65 0.73 22.57 21.60
N TYR A 66 1.87 22.95 21.02
CA TYR A 66 1.93 23.86 19.88
C TYR A 66 1.12 23.33 18.69
N ILE A 67 1.27 22.05 18.35
CA ILE A 67 0.52 21.42 17.26
C ILE A 67 -0.98 21.57 17.51
N LEU A 68 -1.48 21.19 18.69
CA LEU A 68 -2.90 21.29 19.04
C LEU A 68 -3.43 22.73 18.93
N ASP A 69 -2.62 23.71 19.35
CA ASP A 69 -2.97 25.13 19.28
C ASP A 69 -3.00 25.69 17.85
N ASN A 70 -2.19 25.13 16.95
CA ASN A 70 -2.03 25.60 15.56
C ASN A 70 -2.73 24.72 14.52
N MET A 71 -3.48 23.67 14.91
CA MET A 71 -4.23 22.86 13.95
C MET A 71 -5.21 23.72 13.13
N PRO A 72 -5.17 23.67 11.79
CA PRO A 72 -6.01 24.52 10.95
C PRO A 72 -7.45 23.99 10.85
N GLY A 73 -8.40 24.92 10.66
CA GLY A 73 -9.79 24.62 10.32
C GLY A 73 -10.81 24.87 11.45
N PRO A 74 -12.09 25.09 11.09
CA PRO A 74 -13.12 25.56 12.03
C PRO A 74 -13.43 24.55 13.13
N ARG A 75 -13.34 23.25 12.84
CA ARG A 75 -13.55 22.17 13.84
C ARG A 75 -12.49 22.18 14.94
N TRP A 76 -11.26 22.54 14.61
CA TRP A 76 -10.17 22.65 15.58
C TRP A 76 -10.30 23.92 16.42
N VAL A 77 -10.76 25.03 15.83
CA VAL A 77 -11.08 26.26 16.57
C VAL A 77 -12.16 25.98 17.63
N MET A 78 -13.25 25.33 17.25
CA MET A 78 -14.34 24.96 18.16
C MET A 78 -13.90 23.96 19.25
N TRP A 79 -13.05 22.99 18.88
CA TRP A 79 -12.51 22.05 19.84
C TRP A 79 -11.59 22.76 20.86
N ARG A 80 -10.73 23.68 20.40
CA ARG A 80 -9.85 24.45 21.29
C ARG A 80 -10.63 25.26 22.32
N SER A 81 -11.72 25.91 21.91
CA SER A 81 -12.54 26.71 22.83
C SER A 81 -13.34 25.89 23.83
N THR A 82 -13.61 24.60 23.55
CA THR A 82 -14.46 23.76 24.41
C THR A 82 -13.67 22.77 25.27
N GLN A 83 -12.64 22.14 24.69
CA GLN A 83 -11.92 21.01 25.31
C GLN A 83 -10.40 21.17 25.25
N GLY A 84 -9.87 22.19 24.55
CA GLY A 84 -8.44 22.31 24.28
C GLY A 84 -7.58 22.38 25.53
N ASN A 85 -7.96 23.23 26.50
CA ASN A 85 -7.17 23.42 27.72
C ASN A 85 -7.23 22.19 28.64
N SER A 86 -8.43 21.64 28.88
CA SER A 86 -8.59 20.44 29.71
C SER A 86 -7.88 19.22 29.12
N PHE A 87 -7.87 19.07 27.79
CA PHE A 87 -7.12 18.01 27.11
C PHE A 87 -5.60 18.21 27.26
N LYS A 88 -5.08 19.44 27.11
CA LYS A 88 -3.65 19.75 27.29
C LYS A 88 -3.17 19.51 28.72
N GLU A 89 -4.00 19.83 29.71
CA GLU A 89 -3.72 19.54 31.13
C GLU A 89 -3.71 18.03 31.39
N SER A 90 -4.74 17.32 30.94
CA SER A 90 -4.82 15.85 31.05
C SER A 90 -3.65 15.16 30.34
N LEU A 91 -3.20 15.70 29.20
CA LEU A 91 -2.03 15.18 28.47
C LEU A 91 -0.75 15.39 29.28
N THR A 92 -0.59 16.56 29.89
CA THR A 92 0.56 16.87 30.75
C THR A 92 0.61 15.94 31.96
N GLN A 93 -0.53 15.71 32.61
CA GLN A 93 -0.63 14.76 33.73
C GLN A 93 -0.33 13.32 33.29
N HIS A 94 -0.83 12.91 32.13
CA HIS A 94 -0.58 11.56 31.59
C HIS A 94 0.89 11.31 31.26
N VAL A 95 1.58 12.29 30.64
CA VAL A 95 3.01 12.20 30.36
C VAL A 95 3.82 12.16 31.66
N ALA A 96 3.48 13.00 32.64
CA ALA A 96 4.14 12.98 33.96
C ALA A 96 3.98 11.63 34.67
N ALA A 97 2.77 11.07 34.67
CA ALA A 97 2.50 9.76 35.30
C ALA A 97 3.26 8.62 34.61
N THR A 98 3.32 8.62 33.27
CA THR A 98 4.00 7.56 32.50
C THR A 98 5.52 7.66 32.64
N HIS A 99 6.06 8.88 32.70
CA HIS A 99 7.50 9.09 32.86
C HIS A 99 8.00 8.59 34.23
N VAL A 100 7.22 8.79 35.30
CA VAL A 100 7.57 8.27 36.64
C VAL A 100 7.62 6.74 36.67
N GLN A 101 6.62 6.07 36.07
CA GLN A 101 6.58 4.61 36.01
C GLN A 101 7.76 4.01 35.23
N GLY A 102 8.16 4.63 34.12
CA GLY A 102 9.29 4.15 33.32
C GLY A 102 10.65 4.28 34.02
N VAL A 103 10.80 5.19 34.97
CA VAL A 103 12.03 5.32 35.76
C VAL A 103 12.08 4.25 36.85
N GLU A 104 10.96 3.96 37.52
CA GLU A 104 10.91 2.93 38.56
C GLU A 104 11.17 1.52 38.00
N ASP A 105 10.58 1.17 36.86
CA ASP A 105 10.78 -0.14 36.23
C ASP A 105 12.24 -0.37 35.79
N ASN A 106 12.91 0.67 35.28
CA ASN A 106 14.32 0.58 34.88
C ASN A 106 15.30 0.55 36.08
N VAL A 107 14.96 1.18 37.20
CA VAL A 107 15.78 1.12 38.43
C VAL A 107 15.65 -0.26 39.08
N VAL A 108 14.46 -0.87 39.06
CA VAL A 108 14.25 -2.21 39.61
C VAL A 108 14.94 -3.28 38.75
N GLU A 109 14.93 -3.17 37.41
CA GLU A 109 15.68 -4.11 36.55
C GLU A 109 17.21 -3.93 36.64
N GLY A 110 17.70 -2.70 36.83
CA GLY A 110 19.13 -2.44 37.01
C GLY A 110 19.71 -2.91 38.34
N VAL A 111 18.89 -2.97 39.41
CA VAL A 111 19.31 -3.49 40.72
C VAL A 111 19.08 -5.00 40.83
N ALA A 112 18.04 -5.54 40.19
CA ALA A 112 17.78 -6.99 40.18
C ALA A 112 18.88 -7.78 39.44
N GLN A 113 19.44 -7.25 38.35
CA GLN A 113 20.54 -7.93 37.63
C GLN A 113 21.90 -7.89 38.34
N ALA A 114 22.06 -7.07 39.39
CA ALA A 114 23.26 -7.06 40.23
C ALA A 114 23.10 -7.86 41.54
N ALA A 115 21.87 -8.13 41.99
CA ALA A 115 21.59 -8.83 43.24
C ALA A 115 21.23 -10.32 43.06
N GLU A 116 20.87 -10.78 41.85
CA GLU A 116 20.48 -12.18 41.58
C GLU A 116 21.70 -13.10 41.34
N ALA A 117 22.78 -12.88 42.10
CA ALA A 117 23.94 -13.78 42.22
C ALA A 117 24.12 -14.31 43.66
N ALA A 118 23.20 -14.03 44.58
CA ALA A 118 23.24 -14.56 45.94
C ALA A 118 21.82 -14.94 46.42
N GLU A 119 21.60 -16.26 46.49
CA GLU A 119 20.73 -17.02 47.40
C GLU A 119 19.43 -16.36 47.93
N VAL A 120 18.27 -16.96 47.63
CA VAL A 120 17.50 -17.78 48.59
C VAL A 120 16.56 -18.69 47.79
N GLU A 121 16.85 -19.99 47.79
CA GLU A 121 15.90 -21.02 47.36
C GLU A 121 14.72 -21.06 48.35
N GLN A 122 13.57 -20.59 47.90
CA GLN A 122 12.30 -20.96 48.49
C GLN A 122 11.53 -21.73 47.40
N GLU A 123 11.48 -23.05 47.53
CA GLU A 123 10.73 -23.97 46.66
C GLU A 123 9.22 -23.66 46.72
N VAL A 124 8.78 -22.62 46.02
CA VAL A 124 7.40 -22.53 45.56
C VAL A 124 7.34 -23.43 44.33
N ALA A 125 6.68 -24.58 44.47
CA ALA A 125 6.51 -25.54 43.38
C ALA A 125 6.13 -24.81 42.08
N GLU A 126 7.07 -24.78 41.12
CA GLU A 126 6.85 -24.10 39.84
C GLU A 126 5.58 -24.69 39.21
N THR A 127 4.55 -23.85 39.04
CA THR A 127 3.35 -24.31 38.35
C THR A 127 3.68 -24.56 36.88
N LYS A 128 3.01 -25.51 36.23
CA LYS A 128 3.22 -25.77 34.80
C LYS A 128 3.07 -24.48 33.97
N GLY A 129 2.19 -23.58 34.41
CA GLY A 129 2.02 -22.25 33.84
C GLY A 129 3.27 -21.36 33.93
N SER A 130 3.99 -21.35 35.06
CA SER A 130 5.20 -20.55 35.22
C SER A 130 6.35 -21.08 34.38
N THR A 131 6.55 -22.41 34.34
CA THR A 131 7.58 -23.05 33.50
C THR A 131 7.35 -22.76 32.00
N LEU A 132 6.09 -22.83 31.55
CA LEU A 132 5.76 -22.58 30.14
C LEU A 132 5.91 -21.10 29.75
N LYS A 133 5.56 -20.17 30.66
CA LYS A 133 5.83 -18.73 30.49
C LYS A 133 7.33 -18.43 30.45
N LYS A 134 8.12 -19.07 31.30
CA LYS A 134 9.60 -18.98 31.30
C LYS A 134 10.16 -19.46 29.96
N ALA A 135 9.65 -20.58 29.43
CA ALA A 135 10.03 -21.08 28.11
C ALA A 135 9.68 -20.10 26.98
N PHE A 136 8.49 -19.49 26.98
CA PHE A 136 8.15 -18.46 25.98
C PHE A 136 9.06 -17.23 26.06
N ARG A 137 9.42 -16.77 27.27
CA ARG A 137 10.38 -15.67 27.46
C ARG A 137 11.77 -16.01 26.92
N THR A 138 12.25 -17.26 27.11
CA THR A 138 13.55 -17.67 26.53
C THR A 138 13.57 -17.66 25.00
N LEU A 139 12.41 -17.72 24.36
CA LEU A 139 12.25 -17.60 22.90
C LEU A 139 12.03 -16.15 22.44
N ASN A 140 12.16 -15.17 23.36
CA ASN A 140 11.90 -13.76 23.11
C ASN A 140 10.45 -13.47 22.66
N ILE A 141 9.51 -14.29 23.14
CA ILE A 141 8.10 -14.17 22.83
C ILE A 141 7.38 -13.56 24.03
N ASP A 142 7.21 -12.24 24.01
CA ASP A 142 6.57 -11.50 25.09
C ASP A 142 5.07 -11.32 24.88
N GLY A 143 4.29 -11.85 25.82
CA GLY A 143 2.86 -11.59 25.92
C GLY A 143 2.11 -12.59 26.80
N SER A 144 0.82 -12.29 27.05
CA SER A 144 -0.03 -13.11 27.90
C SER A 144 -0.65 -14.26 27.11
N VAL A 145 -0.28 -15.49 27.43
CA VAL A 145 -0.90 -16.72 26.90
C VAL A 145 -1.72 -17.35 28.01
N ARG A 146 -3.00 -17.63 27.74
CA ARG A 146 -3.82 -18.41 28.68
C ARG A 146 -3.32 -19.85 28.69
N ILE A 147 -3.06 -20.36 29.89
CA ILE A 147 -2.61 -21.72 30.13
C ILE A 147 -3.66 -22.39 30.99
N ASP A 148 -4.11 -23.55 30.57
CA ASP A 148 -4.91 -24.44 31.41
C ASP A 148 -3.98 -25.17 32.38
N GLU A 149 -3.99 -24.78 33.66
CA GLU A 149 -3.13 -25.33 34.72
C GLU A 149 -3.32 -26.84 34.91
N ALA A 150 -4.54 -27.37 34.67
CA ALA A 150 -4.83 -28.79 34.83
C ALA A 150 -4.16 -29.63 33.73
N SER A 151 -4.30 -29.20 32.47
CA SER A 151 -3.71 -29.92 31.33
C SER A 151 -2.28 -29.51 30.98
N GLY A 152 -1.80 -28.37 31.48
CA GLY A 152 -0.51 -27.78 31.10
C GLY A 152 -0.48 -27.25 29.66
N LYS A 153 -1.63 -27.04 29.02
CA LYS A 153 -1.71 -26.65 27.61
C LYS A 153 -1.94 -25.15 27.46
N ALA A 154 -1.23 -24.55 26.51
CA ALA A 154 -1.41 -23.16 26.11
C ALA A 154 -2.53 -23.02 25.07
N SER A 155 -3.27 -21.92 25.14
CA SER A 155 -4.24 -21.52 24.11
C SER A 155 -3.54 -21.30 22.76
N VAL A 156 -3.82 -22.18 21.79
CA VAL A 156 -3.28 -22.07 20.41
C VAL A 156 -3.65 -20.73 19.78
N MET A 157 -4.84 -20.21 20.05
CA MET A 157 -5.28 -18.91 19.55
C MET A 157 -4.43 -17.76 20.11
N ASP A 158 -4.07 -17.82 21.39
CA ASP A 158 -3.25 -16.78 22.00
C ASP A 158 -1.81 -16.87 21.44
N VAL A 159 -1.27 -18.08 21.26
CA VAL A 159 0.04 -18.31 20.64
C VAL A 159 0.07 -17.81 19.19
N ILE A 160 -0.97 -18.04 18.38
CA ILE A 160 -1.02 -17.51 17.00
C ILE A 160 -1.03 -15.98 17.00
N ARG A 161 -1.78 -15.34 17.90
CA ARG A 161 -1.82 -13.86 17.99
C ARG A 161 -0.48 -13.28 18.46
N LEU A 162 0.20 -14.02 19.33
CA LEU A 162 1.52 -13.68 19.85
C LEU A 162 2.59 -13.76 18.75
N LEU A 163 2.55 -14.82 17.93
CA LEU A 163 3.45 -15.02 16.79
C LEU A 163 3.11 -14.14 15.58
N SER A 164 1.88 -13.63 15.49
CA SER A 164 1.39 -12.81 14.37
C SER A 164 0.70 -11.53 14.87
N PRO A 165 1.48 -10.55 15.38
CA PRO A 165 0.93 -9.33 15.96
C PRO A 165 0.16 -8.51 14.92
N GLY A 166 -1.05 -8.06 15.29
CA GLY A 166 -1.94 -7.27 14.42
C GLY A 166 -2.94 -8.10 13.60
N VAL A 167 -2.88 -9.43 13.67
CA VAL A 167 -3.87 -10.31 13.04
C VAL A 167 -5.18 -10.28 13.84
N SER A 168 -6.30 -10.03 13.16
CA SER A 168 -7.63 -10.09 13.78
C SER A 168 -7.97 -11.52 14.23
N LEU A 169 -8.86 -11.65 15.21
CA LEU A 169 -9.23 -12.96 15.75
C LEU A 169 -9.81 -13.90 14.69
N ASP A 170 -10.54 -13.35 13.71
CA ASP A 170 -11.08 -14.12 12.58
C ASP A 170 -9.98 -14.61 11.63
N ASN A 171 -8.94 -13.81 11.41
CA ASN A 171 -7.81 -14.24 10.59
C ASN A 171 -6.95 -15.29 11.32
N ALA A 172 -6.77 -15.15 12.64
CA ALA A 172 -6.12 -16.19 13.44
C ALA A 172 -6.91 -17.52 13.39
N ARG A 173 -8.25 -17.45 13.44
CA ARG A 173 -9.12 -18.62 13.22
C ARG A 173 -8.94 -19.22 11.84
N LYS A 174 -8.96 -18.41 10.77
CA LYS A 174 -8.72 -18.89 9.40
C LYS A 174 -7.34 -19.51 9.23
N MET A 175 -6.30 -18.95 9.85
CA MET A 175 -4.96 -19.52 9.85
C MET A 175 -4.93 -20.89 10.54
N LEU A 176 -5.60 -21.01 11.70
CA LEU A 176 -5.76 -22.29 12.38
C LEU A 176 -6.55 -23.30 11.53
N SER A 177 -7.67 -22.89 10.93
CA SER A 177 -8.45 -23.75 10.04
C SER A 177 -7.63 -24.24 8.85
N ARG A 178 -6.85 -23.37 8.20
CA ARG A 178 -5.97 -23.77 7.09
C ARG A 178 -4.87 -24.74 7.50
N LEU A 179 -4.37 -24.63 8.73
CA LEU A 179 -3.39 -25.56 9.28
C LEU A 179 -4.04 -26.93 9.51
N LEU A 180 -5.25 -26.96 10.05
CA LEU A 180 -6.00 -28.18 10.31
C LEU A 180 -6.49 -28.86 9.01
N GLU A 181 -6.97 -28.08 8.03
CA GLU A 181 -7.39 -28.58 6.72
C GLU A 181 -6.23 -29.22 5.94
N LYS A 182 -5.01 -28.69 6.07
CA LYS A 182 -3.81 -29.31 5.48
C LYS A 182 -3.48 -30.66 6.12
N ASP A 183 -3.76 -30.83 7.40
CA ASP A 183 -3.55 -32.11 8.08
C ASP A 183 -4.64 -33.14 7.66
N GLU A 184 -5.90 -32.72 7.47
CA GLU A 184 -6.97 -33.61 6.97
C GLU A 184 -6.73 -34.11 5.54
N VAL A 185 -6.18 -33.27 4.65
CA VAL A 185 -5.83 -33.69 3.27
C VAL A 185 -4.70 -34.73 3.30
N THR A 186 -3.88 -34.77 4.35
CA THR A 186 -2.78 -35.74 4.48
C THR A 186 -3.26 -37.07 5.08
N GLU A 187 -4.35 -37.08 5.87
CA GLU A 187 -4.95 -38.33 6.40
C GLU A 187 -5.97 -38.97 5.44
N LEU A 188 -6.65 -38.19 4.58
CA LEU A 188 -7.65 -38.70 3.64
C LEU A 188 -7.08 -39.44 2.43
N GLU A 189 -5.79 -39.28 2.11
CA GLU A 189 -5.11 -40.11 1.10
C GLU A 189 -4.65 -41.48 1.65
N GLN A 190 -4.80 -41.79 2.95
CA GLN A 190 -4.35 -43.06 3.53
C GLN A 190 -5.42 -43.96 4.17
N ARG A 191 -6.71 -43.57 4.22
CA ARG A 191 -7.75 -44.47 4.77
C ARG A 191 -9.03 -44.49 3.94
N GLY A 192 -9.15 -45.55 3.14
CA GLY A 192 -10.46 -46.05 2.71
C GLY A 192 -11.29 -46.55 3.90
N GLN A 193 -12.59 -46.24 3.84
CA GLN A 193 -13.73 -46.86 4.53
C GLN A 193 -13.67 -47.01 6.07
N LEU A 194 -14.54 -46.27 6.77
CA LEU A 194 -15.67 -46.82 7.57
C LEU A 194 -16.45 -45.69 8.27
N SER A 195 -17.77 -45.85 8.31
CA SER A 195 -18.77 -44.91 8.82
C SER A 195 -18.86 -44.82 10.36
N GLY A 196 -19.29 -43.66 10.88
CA GLY A 196 -19.94 -43.53 12.20
C GLY A 196 -19.87 -42.11 12.81
N PRO A 197 -20.97 -41.54 13.35
CA PRO A 197 -21.02 -40.16 13.83
C PRO A 197 -20.79 -40.06 15.34
N GLN A 198 -20.00 -39.09 15.80
CA GLN A 198 -20.22 -38.39 17.08
C GLN A 198 -19.33 -37.15 17.25
N THR A 199 -19.92 -36.16 17.91
CA THR A 199 -19.42 -34.81 18.23
C THR A 199 -18.39 -34.82 19.36
N HIS A 200 -17.12 -34.46 19.11
CA HIS A 200 -16.20 -33.90 20.10
C HIS A 200 -15.09 -33.08 19.40
N SER A 201 -14.78 -31.90 19.94
CA SER A 201 -13.66 -31.04 19.50
C SER A 201 -12.31 -31.76 19.63
N PRO A 202 -11.40 -31.73 18.64
CA PRO A 202 -10.18 -32.52 18.70
C PRO A 202 -9.10 -31.85 19.57
N ILE A 203 -8.60 -32.62 20.53
CA ILE A 203 -7.35 -32.37 21.25
C ILE A 203 -6.23 -32.98 20.40
N MET A 204 -5.35 -32.14 19.82
CA MET A 204 -4.28 -32.60 18.93
C MET A 204 -3.05 -33.14 19.68
N CYS A 205 -2.51 -34.26 19.18
CA CYS A 205 -1.23 -34.88 19.53
C CYS A 205 -0.11 -34.30 18.63
N THR A 206 1.06 -34.01 19.20
CA THR A 206 2.15 -33.23 18.56
C THR A 206 3.18 -34.06 17.78
N THR A 207 2.80 -35.26 17.33
CA THR A 207 3.71 -36.31 16.87
C THR A 207 4.34 -36.11 15.48
N SER A 208 3.86 -35.18 14.64
CA SER A 208 4.24 -35.15 13.21
C SER A 208 5.28 -34.09 12.80
N ARG A 209 5.82 -33.26 13.71
CA ARG A 209 6.66 -32.08 13.36
C ARG A 209 8.18 -32.32 13.28
N SER A 210 8.67 -33.54 13.48
CA SER A 210 10.11 -33.79 13.64
C SER A 210 10.89 -34.14 12.36
N THR A 211 10.24 -34.21 11.18
CA THR A 211 10.84 -34.82 9.97
C THR A 211 11.57 -33.86 9.01
N GLU A 212 11.52 -32.54 9.20
CA GLU A 212 12.27 -31.59 8.34
C GLU A 212 13.58 -31.10 9.00
N LYS A 213 14.65 -31.89 8.88
CA LYS A 213 16.03 -31.50 9.29
C LYS A 213 17.09 -31.97 8.29
N GLY A 214 17.31 -31.21 7.22
CA GLY A 214 18.49 -31.35 6.37
C GLY A 214 18.93 -29.99 5.85
N GLY A 215 19.99 -29.39 6.43
CA GLY A 215 20.57 -28.14 5.87
C GLY A 215 21.19 -27.11 6.83
N LEU A 216 21.39 -27.40 8.12
CA LEU A 216 21.94 -26.41 9.07
C LEU A 216 23.37 -26.67 9.56
N PRO A 217 24.12 -25.64 10.01
CA PRO A 217 25.41 -25.80 10.70
C PRO A 217 25.27 -26.69 11.94
N ARG A 218 26.35 -27.39 12.31
CA ARG A 218 26.36 -28.39 13.42
C ARG A 218 25.78 -27.84 14.73
N ALA A 219 26.08 -26.59 15.07
CA ALA A 219 25.56 -25.88 16.25
C ALA A 219 24.05 -25.58 16.18
N ALA A 220 23.54 -25.21 15.01
CA ALA A 220 22.10 -24.98 14.82
C ALA A 220 21.31 -26.30 14.79
N ARG A 221 21.92 -27.41 14.33
CA ARG A 221 21.32 -28.75 14.44
C ARG A 221 21.21 -29.20 15.89
N SER A 222 22.26 -29.00 16.71
CA SER A 222 22.22 -29.35 18.14
C SER A 222 21.22 -28.48 18.91
N PHE A 223 21.14 -27.18 18.60
CA PHE A 223 20.14 -26.30 19.20
C PHE A 223 18.71 -26.74 18.84
N ARG A 224 18.39 -26.93 17.55
CA ARG A 224 17.07 -27.42 17.13
C ARG A 224 16.76 -28.83 17.64
N ARG A 225 17.78 -29.65 17.96
CA ARG A 225 17.62 -30.96 18.60
C ARG A 225 17.16 -30.78 20.04
N GLN A 226 17.91 -29.99 20.82
CA GLN A 226 17.57 -29.69 22.21
C GLN A 226 16.20 -29.01 22.32
N SER A 227 15.90 -28.03 21.45
CA SER A 227 14.59 -27.38 21.44
C SER A 227 13.46 -28.34 21.10
N ALA A 228 13.64 -29.22 20.10
CA ALA A 228 12.62 -30.20 19.75
C ALA A 228 12.42 -31.22 20.88
N GLU A 229 13.48 -31.71 21.52
CA GLU A 229 13.38 -32.61 22.68
C GLU A 229 12.65 -31.95 23.85
N VAL A 230 13.01 -30.70 24.17
CA VAL A 230 12.36 -29.92 25.24
C VAL A 230 10.89 -29.68 24.93
N ILE A 231 10.55 -29.29 23.70
CA ILE A 231 9.16 -29.10 23.27
C ILE A 231 8.37 -30.41 23.37
N THR A 232 8.94 -31.53 22.90
CA THR A 232 8.30 -32.85 22.99
C THR A 232 8.09 -33.27 24.44
N ARG A 233 9.09 -33.06 25.32
CA ARG A 233 8.99 -33.37 26.75
C ARG A 233 7.94 -32.50 27.45
N VAL A 234 7.88 -31.20 27.15
CA VAL A 234 6.90 -30.26 27.71
C VAL A 234 5.48 -30.57 27.24
N LEU A 235 5.31 -31.03 26.00
CA LEU A 235 4.01 -31.38 25.43
C LEU A 235 3.57 -32.82 25.71
N GLY A 236 4.36 -33.60 26.48
CA GLY A 236 4.07 -34.99 26.81
C GLY A 236 4.17 -35.96 25.62
N GLY A 237 4.90 -35.57 24.57
CA GLY A 237 5.16 -36.44 23.42
C GLY A 237 6.19 -37.53 23.75
N ASP A 238 6.12 -38.64 23.00
CA ASP A 238 7.02 -39.77 23.19
C ASP A 238 8.45 -39.41 22.72
N VAL A 239 9.36 -39.36 23.68
CA VAL A 239 10.77 -39.04 23.47
C VAL A 239 11.52 -40.19 22.77
N SER A 240 10.96 -41.41 22.81
CA SER A 240 11.53 -42.59 22.15
C SER A 240 11.59 -42.41 20.63
N LEU A 241 10.61 -41.72 20.04
CA LEU A 241 10.55 -41.41 18.62
C LEU A 241 11.69 -40.48 18.18
N CYS A 242 12.09 -39.52 19.02
CA CYS A 242 13.26 -38.69 18.74
C CYS A 242 14.55 -39.54 18.67
N GLY A 243 14.69 -40.50 19.59
CA GLY A 243 15.80 -41.46 19.56
C GLY A 243 15.77 -42.38 18.33
N GLU A 244 14.59 -42.85 17.93
CA GLU A 244 14.43 -43.71 16.75
C GLU A 244 14.76 -42.97 15.45
N ILE A 245 14.30 -41.72 15.30
CA ILE A 245 14.64 -40.86 14.17
C ILE A 245 16.16 -40.64 14.11
N GLU A 246 16.82 -40.41 15.24
CA GLU A 246 18.27 -40.25 15.29
C GLU A 246 19.01 -41.52 14.90
N GLN A 247 18.57 -42.68 15.39
CA GLN A 247 19.13 -43.96 14.97
C GLN A 247 18.89 -44.22 13.47
N ARG A 248 17.74 -43.80 12.92
CA ARG A 248 17.46 -43.91 11.49
C ARG A 248 18.33 -42.96 10.67
N CYS A 249 18.52 -41.72 11.11
CA CYS A 249 19.44 -40.77 10.49
C CYS A 249 20.90 -41.26 10.55
N ALA A 250 21.33 -41.85 11.67
CA ALA A 250 22.67 -42.44 11.81
C ALA A 250 22.86 -43.66 10.90
N ARG A 251 21.85 -44.53 10.79
CA ARG A 251 21.84 -45.66 9.83
C ARG A 251 21.85 -45.19 8.38
N LEU A 252 21.14 -44.12 8.05
CA LEU A 252 21.18 -43.54 6.69
C LEU A 252 22.54 -42.87 6.40
N GLY A 253 23.16 -42.23 7.38
CA GLY A 253 24.51 -41.66 7.22
C GLY A 253 25.61 -42.71 7.05
N SER A 254 25.41 -43.94 7.53
CA SER A 254 26.40 -45.02 7.39
C SER A 254 26.36 -45.72 6.02
N THR A 255 25.25 -45.64 5.27
CA THR A 255 25.15 -46.21 3.91
C THR A 255 25.54 -45.19 2.82
N SER A 256 26.08 -45.66 1.69
CA SER A 256 26.45 -44.77 0.58
C SER A 256 25.22 -44.10 -0.06
N GLU A 257 24.13 -44.85 -0.19
CA GLU A 257 22.86 -44.36 -0.72
C GLU A 257 22.24 -43.29 0.19
N GLY A 258 22.25 -43.50 1.51
CA GLY A 258 21.74 -42.50 2.45
C GLY A 258 22.60 -41.24 2.51
N ARG A 259 23.93 -41.36 2.37
CA ARG A 259 24.82 -40.20 2.18
C ARG A 259 24.52 -39.44 0.88
N SER A 260 24.28 -40.16 -0.22
CA SER A 260 23.93 -39.55 -1.51
C SER A 260 22.60 -38.79 -1.44
N ASN A 261 21.57 -39.41 -0.84
CA ASN A 261 20.28 -38.76 -0.64
C ASN A 261 20.37 -37.54 0.28
N GLN A 262 21.18 -37.64 1.34
CA GLN A 262 21.41 -36.53 2.26
C GLN A 262 22.17 -35.37 1.61
N ALA A 263 23.16 -35.67 0.76
CA ALA A 263 23.89 -34.67 -0.02
C ALA A 263 23.00 -34.00 -1.08
N PHE A 264 22.09 -34.76 -1.71
CA PHE A 264 21.09 -34.24 -2.63
C PHE A 264 20.10 -33.29 -1.93
N MET A 265 19.53 -33.71 -0.81
CA MET A 265 18.60 -32.87 -0.04
C MET A 265 19.27 -31.66 0.62
N SER A 266 20.55 -31.76 0.96
CA SER A 266 21.31 -30.65 1.55
C SER A 266 21.89 -29.68 0.52
N GLY A 267 21.76 -29.99 -0.78
CA GLY A 267 22.32 -29.18 -1.87
C GLY A 267 23.85 -29.19 -1.92
N GLU A 268 24.52 -30.13 -1.25
CA GLU A 268 25.98 -30.18 -1.10
C GLU A 268 26.70 -30.64 -2.39
N ASN A 269 26.00 -31.35 -3.29
CA ASN A 269 26.55 -31.81 -4.57
C ASN A 269 26.10 -30.95 -5.78
N GLY A 270 25.65 -29.72 -5.56
CA GLY A 270 25.45 -28.75 -6.64
C GLY A 270 26.79 -28.25 -7.17
N THR A 271 27.36 -28.94 -8.16
CA THR A 271 28.41 -28.41 -9.03
C THR A 271 28.02 -27.03 -9.55
N GLU A 272 28.88 -26.06 -9.26
CA GLU A 272 29.05 -24.77 -9.95
C GLU A 272 27.80 -24.07 -10.46
N GLU A 273 27.04 -23.47 -9.54
CA GLU A 273 26.41 -22.15 -9.66
C GLU A 273 25.54 -21.93 -8.41
N GLN A 274 26.17 -21.74 -7.24
CA GLN A 274 25.45 -21.16 -6.12
C GLN A 274 25.28 -19.66 -6.40
N PRO A 275 24.04 -19.14 -6.55
CA PRO A 275 23.86 -17.70 -6.65
C PRO A 275 24.36 -17.07 -5.36
N ALA A 276 25.30 -16.14 -5.49
CA ALA A 276 25.81 -15.33 -4.39
C ALA A 276 24.64 -14.90 -3.49
N LYS A 277 24.83 -15.02 -2.16
CA LYS A 277 23.89 -14.59 -1.11
C LYS A 277 23.21 -13.29 -1.54
N ARG A 278 21.99 -13.39 -2.07
CA ARG A 278 21.27 -12.26 -2.65
C ARG A 278 21.04 -11.27 -1.52
N THR A 279 21.65 -10.10 -1.67
CA THR A 279 21.49 -8.97 -0.76
C THR A 279 20.00 -8.70 -0.61
N ARG A 280 19.54 -8.61 0.64
CA ARG A 280 18.13 -8.42 0.98
C ARG A 280 17.64 -7.09 0.41
N VAL A 281 16.80 -7.14 -0.61
CA VAL A 281 16.12 -5.94 -1.15
C VAL A 281 14.61 -6.15 -1.05
N GLY A 282 13.99 -5.58 -0.02
CA GLY A 282 12.53 -5.53 0.11
C GLY A 282 11.95 -5.93 1.47
N PRO A 283 10.62 -5.71 1.65
CA PRO A 283 9.89 -6.10 2.84
C PRO A 283 9.85 -7.63 3.00
N GLU A 284 9.65 -8.08 4.24
CA GLU A 284 9.75 -9.49 4.68
C GLU A 284 8.87 -10.46 3.87
N ILE A 285 7.75 -10.00 3.34
CA ILE A 285 6.84 -10.79 2.48
C ILE A 285 7.42 -11.14 1.09
N MET A 286 8.54 -10.53 0.70
CA MET A 286 9.16 -10.65 -0.63
C MET A 286 10.58 -11.21 -0.54
N GLU A 287 10.90 -11.93 0.55
CA GLU A 287 12.25 -12.47 0.83
C GLU A 287 12.80 -13.37 -0.29
N PHE A 288 11.92 -14.04 -1.02
CA PHE A 288 12.28 -14.93 -2.14
C PHE A 288 11.97 -14.34 -3.52
N ALA A 289 11.56 -13.08 -3.59
CA ALA A 289 11.24 -12.43 -4.87
C ALA A 289 12.52 -12.11 -5.66
N THR A 290 12.45 -12.26 -6.97
CA THR A 290 13.46 -11.74 -7.89
C THR A 290 13.45 -10.20 -7.90
N GLU A 291 14.56 -9.58 -8.29
CA GLU A 291 14.65 -8.11 -8.38
C GLU A 291 13.58 -7.51 -9.31
N GLU A 292 13.26 -8.19 -10.42
CA GLU A 292 12.17 -7.79 -11.32
C GLU A 292 10.79 -7.84 -10.63
N GLN A 293 10.53 -8.87 -9.82
CA GLN A 293 9.28 -8.98 -9.05
C GLN A 293 9.19 -7.88 -7.99
N TYR A 294 10.32 -7.53 -7.37
CA TYR A 294 10.39 -6.43 -6.41
C TYR A 294 10.14 -5.07 -7.07
N GLU A 295 10.76 -4.80 -8.22
CA GLU A 295 10.53 -3.58 -8.98
C GLU A 295 9.06 -3.48 -9.43
N LYS A 296 8.48 -4.60 -9.88
CA LYS A 296 7.05 -4.67 -10.25
C LYS A 296 6.14 -4.39 -9.07
N TYR A 297 6.48 -4.89 -7.87
CA TYR A 297 5.74 -4.63 -6.65
C TYR A 297 5.80 -3.15 -6.24
N ILE A 298 6.99 -2.53 -6.27
CA ILE A 298 7.13 -1.10 -5.99
C ILE A 298 6.32 -0.28 -7.01
N LYS A 299 6.42 -0.57 -8.30
CA LYS A 299 5.66 0.11 -9.35
C LYS A 299 4.15 0.00 -9.11
N ALA A 300 3.66 -1.19 -8.76
CA ALA A 300 2.26 -1.39 -8.42
C ALA A 300 1.83 -0.59 -7.18
N GLY A 301 2.67 -0.57 -6.14
CA GLY A 301 2.43 0.22 -4.93
C GLY A 301 2.36 1.72 -5.19
N LEU A 302 3.33 2.26 -5.94
CA LEU A 302 3.34 3.67 -6.34
C LEU A 302 2.13 4.04 -7.21
N GLN A 303 1.76 3.17 -8.15
CA GLN A 303 0.59 3.39 -9.00
C GLN A 303 -0.69 3.42 -8.16
N GLN A 304 -0.83 2.52 -7.17
CA GLN A 304 -1.96 2.51 -6.25
C GLN A 304 -2.00 3.78 -5.39
N GLU A 305 -0.86 4.25 -4.85
CA GLU A 305 -0.82 5.50 -4.09
C GLU A 305 -1.20 6.71 -4.95
N MET A 306 -0.75 6.77 -6.20
CA MET A 306 -1.14 7.82 -7.13
C MET A 306 -2.64 7.84 -7.40
N VAL A 307 -3.26 6.67 -7.59
CA VAL A 307 -4.73 6.54 -7.72
C VAL A 307 -5.43 7.03 -6.46
N ASN A 308 -4.94 6.66 -5.28
CA ASN A 308 -5.51 7.10 -4.01
C ASN A 308 -5.44 8.63 -3.83
N ILE A 309 -4.33 9.25 -4.23
CA ILE A 309 -4.17 10.72 -4.21
C ILE A 309 -5.15 11.39 -5.16
N GLN A 310 -5.28 10.90 -6.40
CA GLN A 310 -6.23 11.43 -7.38
C GLN A 310 -7.67 11.34 -6.87
N GLN A 311 -8.05 10.20 -6.30
CA GLN A 311 -9.37 10.01 -5.68
C GLN A 311 -9.61 10.98 -4.52
N ALA A 312 -8.59 11.24 -3.69
CA ALA A 312 -8.70 12.21 -2.59
C ALA A 312 -8.90 13.65 -3.10
N ILE A 313 -8.19 14.05 -4.16
CA ILE A 313 -8.36 15.36 -4.80
C ILE A 313 -9.79 15.51 -5.32
N VAL A 314 -10.29 14.53 -6.08
CA VAL A 314 -11.64 14.62 -6.65
C VAL A 314 -12.71 14.60 -5.55
N LYS A 315 -12.54 13.83 -4.47
CA LYS A 315 -13.44 13.90 -3.30
C LYS A 315 -13.47 15.30 -2.69
N SER A 316 -12.30 15.95 -2.56
CA SER A 316 -12.23 17.31 -2.04
C SER A 316 -12.91 18.33 -2.95
N GLU A 317 -12.80 18.16 -4.28
CA GLU A 317 -13.48 18.98 -5.28
C GLU A 317 -15.00 18.82 -5.20
N ILE A 318 -15.51 17.58 -5.10
CA ILE A 318 -16.95 17.31 -4.91
C ILE A 318 -17.44 17.97 -3.62
N SER A 319 -16.71 17.82 -2.52
CA SER A 319 -17.06 18.42 -1.23
C SER A 319 -17.12 19.95 -1.32
N LEU A 320 -16.17 20.57 -2.02
CA LEU A 320 -16.14 22.02 -2.23
C LEU A 320 -17.36 22.47 -3.03
N VAL A 321 -17.64 21.83 -4.17
CA VAL A 321 -18.77 22.20 -5.05
C VAL A 321 -20.11 22.04 -4.31
N MET A 322 -20.27 20.98 -3.52
CA MET A 322 -21.46 20.80 -2.68
C MET A 322 -21.60 21.91 -1.63
N SER A 323 -20.50 22.29 -0.95
CA SER A 323 -20.54 23.37 0.04
C SER A 323 -20.86 24.72 -0.59
N LEU A 324 -20.33 25.00 -1.79
CA LEU A 324 -20.64 26.21 -2.54
C LEU A 324 -22.09 26.23 -2.99
N LYS A 325 -22.63 25.10 -3.46
CA LYS A 325 -24.06 24.97 -3.80
C LYS A 325 -24.94 25.38 -2.62
N GLU A 326 -24.70 24.80 -1.45
CA GLU A 326 -25.46 25.10 -0.23
C GLU A 326 -25.33 26.57 0.20
N ALA A 327 -24.14 27.15 0.07
CA ALA A 327 -23.91 28.57 0.38
C ALA A 327 -24.64 29.49 -0.60
N PHE A 328 -24.59 29.20 -1.91
CA PHE A 328 -25.29 29.98 -2.93
C PHE A 328 -26.81 29.91 -2.72
N GLU A 329 -27.37 28.72 -2.52
CA GLU A 329 -28.81 28.56 -2.29
C GLU A 329 -29.33 29.30 -1.05
N LYS A 330 -28.47 29.54 -0.04
CA LYS A 330 -28.80 30.35 1.14
C LYS A 330 -28.80 31.85 0.89
N ILE A 331 -27.90 32.34 0.03
CA ILE A 331 -27.78 33.78 -0.28
C ILE A 331 -28.84 34.17 -1.32
N GLN A 332 -28.98 33.36 -2.37
CA GLN A 332 -29.88 33.61 -3.47
C GLN A 332 -30.33 32.28 -4.07
N PRO A 333 -31.65 32.04 -4.21
CA PRO A 333 -32.13 30.85 -4.90
C PRO A 333 -31.55 30.79 -6.32
N LEU A 334 -30.85 29.70 -6.63
CA LEU A 334 -30.28 29.50 -7.97
C LEU A 334 -31.40 29.41 -9.01
N GLU A 335 -31.22 30.11 -10.13
CA GLU A 335 -32.11 30.00 -11.30
C GLU A 335 -32.07 28.56 -11.85
N PRO A 336 -33.17 28.06 -12.48
CA PRO A 336 -33.22 26.70 -13.01
C PRO A 336 -32.04 26.35 -13.93
N ARG A 337 -31.61 27.31 -14.76
CA ARG A 337 -30.46 27.15 -15.66
C ARG A 337 -29.13 26.95 -14.91
N GLN A 338 -28.92 27.67 -13.80
CA GLN A 338 -27.71 27.56 -12.98
C GLN A 338 -27.70 26.23 -12.21
N LYS A 339 -28.86 25.76 -11.75
CA LYS A 339 -28.99 24.44 -11.11
C LYS A 339 -28.60 23.30 -12.07
N ILE A 340 -29.02 23.40 -13.33
CA ILE A 340 -28.65 22.43 -14.37
C ILE A 340 -27.13 22.46 -14.61
N GLU A 341 -26.54 23.64 -14.83
CA GLU A 341 -25.10 23.75 -15.09
C GLU A 341 -24.27 23.22 -13.91
N LEU A 342 -24.67 23.52 -12.67
CA LEU A 342 -24.00 23.04 -11.47
C LEU A 342 -24.13 21.51 -11.31
N SER A 343 -25.31 20.96 -11.62
CA SER A 343 -25.55 19.51 -11.64
C SER A 343 -24.70 18.81 -12.69
N ASP A 344 -24.57 19.37 -13.89
CA ASP A 344 -23.72 18.84 -14.96
C ASP A 344 -22.25 18.84 -14.54
N ARG A 345 -21.77 19.94 -13.96
CA ARG A 345 -20.40 20.01 -13.42
C ARG A 345 -20.16 18.99 -12.31
N LEU A 346 -21.10 18.81 -11.38
CA LEU A 346 -21.03 17.79 -10.34
C LEU A 346 -20.98 16.38 -10.94
N SER A 347 -21.84 16.11 -11.92
CA SER A 347 -21.88 14.83 -12.64
C SER A 347 -20.55 14.55 -13.34
N ASP A 348 -19.94 15.55 -13.97
CA ASP A 348 -18.63 15.41 -14.62
C ASP A 348 -17.49 15.20 -13.63
N VAL A 349 -17.49 15.89 -12.48
CA VAL A 349 -16.51 15.65 -11.40
C VAL A 349 -16.68 14.23 -10.83
N GLN A 350 -17.91 13.78 -10.61
CA GLN A 350 -18.20 12.41 -10.15
C GLN A 350 -17.79 11.37 -11.19
N LYS A 351 -18.05 11.59 -12.47
CA LYS A 351 -17.58 10.68 -13.54
C LYS A 351 -16.06 10.60 -13.57
N ARG A 352 -15.34 11.71 -13.32
CA ARG A 352 -13.87 11.70 -13.16
C ARG A 352 -13.43 10.88 -11.95
N TYR A 353 -14.16 10.95 -10.84
CA TYR A 353 -13.90 10.13 -9.64
C TYR A 353 -14.01 8.63 -9.95
N PHE A 354 -15.10 8.19 -10.60
CA PHE A 354 -15.32 6.77 -10.90
C PHE A 354 -14.37 6.22 -11.96
N ARG A 355 -13.97 7.03 -12.95
CA ARG A 355 -12.98 6.60 -13.97
C ARG A 355 -11.57 6.41 -13.43
N GLY A 356 -11.21 7.10 -12.34
CA GLY A 356 -9.88 6.94 -11.72
C GLY A 356 -9.65 5.59 -11.04
N GLY A 357 -10.69 4.77 -10.86
CA GLY A 357 -10.62 3.48 -10.15
C GLY A 357 -10.25 2.26 -10.99
N GLU A 358 -10.51 2.27 -12.31
CA GLU A 358 -10.33 1.06 -13.14
C GLU A 358 -9.11 1.07 -14.04
N GLU A 359 -8.62 2.23 -14.51
CA GLU A 359 -7.49 2.27 -15.44
C GLU A 359 -6.72 3.59 -15.30
N SER A 360 -5.63 3.64 -14.52
CA SER A 360 -4.75 4.81 -14.52
C SER A 360 -3.28 4.42 -14.49
N ALA A 361 -2.73 4.19 -15.68
CA ALA A 361 -1.34 4.49 -16.01
C ALA A 361 -1.35 5.74 -16.90
N MET A 362 -1.61 6.92 -16.31
CA MET A 362 -1.44 8.21 -16.97
C MET A 362 -0.35 9.03 -16.26
N PRO A 363 0.48 9.78 -17.01
CA PRO A 363 1.47 10.67 -16.43
C PRO A 363 0.79 11.85 -15.71
N VAL A 364 1.26 12.14 -14.49
CA VAL A 364 0.82 13.26 -13.66
C VAL A 364 0.99 14.57 -14.43
N ARG A 365 -0.10 15.33 -14.61
CA ARG A 365 -0.04 16.71 -15.08
C ARG A 365 0.50 17.59 -13.95
N ASP A 366 1.52 18.36 -14.26
CA ASP A 366 2.12 19.36 -13.38
C ASP A 366 1.13 20.51 -13.11
N VAL A 367 0.77 20.73 -11.84
CA VAL A 367 -0.31 21.63 -11.40
C VAL A 367 0.12 23.12 -11.37
N ARG A 368 1.34 23.45 -11.80
CA ARG A 368 1.89 24.81 -11.73
C ARG A 368 1.46 25.79 -12.83
N ALA A 369 0.61 25.41 -13.78
CA ALA A 369 0.34 26.22 -14.97
C ALA A 369 -0.97 27.04 -14.96
N ILE A 370 -1.65 27.25 -13.83
CA ILE A 370 -2.98 27.92 -13.79
C ILE A 370 -2.90 29.41 -13.40
N THR A 371 -1.73 29.98 -13.12
CA THR A 371 -1.60 31.41 -12.80
C THR A 371 -0.62 32.12 -13.72
N SER A 372 -0.93 32.22 -15.02
CA SER A 372 -0.55 33.36 -15.88
C SER A 372 -1.03 33.14 -17.32
N SER A 373 -2.05 33.88 -17.75
CA SER A 373 -2.17 34.45 -19.11
C SER A 373 -3.55 35.08 -19.33
N SER A 374 -3.75 36.24 -18.70
CA SER A 374 -4.57 37.28 -19.31
C SER A 374 -3.62 38.15 -20.15
N THR A 375 -3.60 37.96 -21.46
CA THR A 375 -3.14 39.00 -22.39
C THR A 375 -4.21 39.21 -23.45
N PRO A 376 -4.61 40.47 -23.69
CA PRO A 376 -5.67 40.79 -24.63
C PRO A 376 -5.17 40.67 -26.06
N ALA A 377 -6.13 40.48 -26.96
CA ALA A 377 -5.95 40.48 -28.39
C ALA A 377 -5.23 41.75 -28.86
N GLU A 378 -4.09 41.60 -29.53
CA GLU A 378 -3.56 42.61 -30.45
C GLU A 378 -3.42 42.00 -31.83
N ASN A 379 -4.23 42.56 -32.73
CA ASN A 379 -4.12 42.45 -34.17
C ASN A 379 -2.80 43.10 -34.61
N ALA A 380 -1.77 42.29 -34.86
CA ALA A 380 -0.63 42.70 -35.67
C ALA A 380 -0.62 41.83 -36.94
N VAL A 381 -1.24 42.35 -38.00
CA VAL A 381 -1.14 41.83 -39.35
C VAL A 381 0.28 42.13 -39.84
N VAL A 382 1.22 41.21 -39.57
CA VAL A 382 2.49 41.19 -40.28
C VAL A 382 2.26 40.43 -41.58
N VAL A 383 2.05 41.17 -42.67
CA VAL A 383 2.03 40.63 -44.03
C VAL A 383 3.46 40.23 -44.40
N ALA A 384 3.92 39.09 -43.88
CA ALA A 384 4.99 38.35 -44.53
C ALA A 384 4.37 37.67 -45.74
N THR A 385 4.77 38.07 -46.93
CA THR A 385 4.48 37.40 -48.20
C THR A 385 5.14 36.02 -48.19
N ALA A 386 4.57 35.09 -47.43
CA ALA A 386 4.98 33.70 -47.42
C ALA A 386 4.62 33.10 -48.78
N VAL A 387 5.59 33.05 -49.68
CA VAL A 387 5.51 32.30 -50.93
C VAL A 387 5.18 30.85 -50.55
N ASP A 388 4.00 30.38 -50.97
CA ASP A 388 3.57 29.00 -50.75
C ASP A 388 4.63 28.05 -51.35
N PRO A 389 5.27 27.16 -50.57
CA PRO A 389 6.32 26.24 -51.04
C PRO A 389 5.82 25.17 -52.04
N GLY A 390 4.70 25.40 -52.72
CA GLY A 390 4.12 24.53 -53.74
C GLY A 390 3.40 23.31 -53.16
N HIS A 391 2.58 22.67 -53.99
CA HIS A 391 1.73 21.52 -53.60
C HIS A 391 2.50 20.24 -53.21
N GLY A 392 3.82 20.21 -53.35
CA GLY A 392 4.65 19.02 -53.07
C GLY A 392 5.20 18.94 -51.64
N THR A 393 5.20 20.03 -50.87
CA THR A 393 5.79 20.04 -49.52
C THR A 393 4.75 19.60 -48.48
N PRO A 394 5.00 18.55 -47.68
CA PRO A 394 4.08 18.13 -46.62
C PRO A 394 3.81 19.27 -45.63
N THR A 395 2.55 19.47 -45.29
CA THR A 395 2.07 20.55 -44.41
C THR A 395 2.81 20.68 -43.06
N PRO A 396 3.20 19.59 -42.38
CA PRO A 396 4.01 19.67 -41.15
C PRO A 396 5.37 20.35 -41.31
N ASN A 397 5.95 20.31 -42.52
CA ASN A 397 7.24 20.90 -42.83
C ASN A 397 7.11 22.37 -43.27
N CYS A 398 5.89 22.88 -43.44
CA CYS A 398 5.63 24.27 -43.77
C CYS A 398 5.72 25.16 -42.50
N SER A 399 6.02 26.45 -42.70
CA SER A 399 5.98 27.43 -41.61
C SER A 399 4.56 27.55 -41.02
N ARG A 400 4.46 28.08 -39.79
CA ARG A 400 3.18 28.20 -39.08
C ARG A 400 2.16 29.04 -39.86
N ASP A 401 2.61 30.08 -40.53
CA ASP A 401 1.77 30.99 -41.31
C ASP A 401 1.20 30.32 -42.56
N VAL A 402 1.97 29.40 -43.16
CA VAL A 402 1.59 28.67 -44.37
C VAL A 402 0.68 27.47 -44.06
N ARG A 403 0.96 26.72 -42.98
CA ARG A 403 0.17 25.53 -42.64
C ARG A 403 -1.23 25.88 -42.09
N GLY A 404 -1.34 27.01 -41.40
CA GLY A 404 -2.57 27.45 -40.71
C GLY A 404 -2.78 26.78 -39.34
N ALA A 405 -4.01 26.88 -38.84
CA ALA A 405 -4.41 26.31 -37.56
C ALA A 405 -4.55 24.77 -37.64
N GLU A 406 -4.42 24.09 -36.51
CA GLU A 406 -4.72 22.66 -36.44
C GLU A 406 -6.22 22.40 -36.66
N VAL A 407 -6.54 21.37 -37.43
CA VAL A 407 -7.92 20.92 -37.69
C VAL A 407 -8.06 19.43 -37.36
N SER A 408 -9.27 19.02 -36.93
CA SER A 408 -9.60 17.63 -36.65
C SER A 408 -10.78 17.16 -37.50
N ILE A 409 -10.92 15.84 -37.65
CA ILE A 409 -12.04 15.23 -38.38
C ILE A 409 -13.37 15.66 -37.75
N ALA A 410 -13.45 15.68 -36.41
CA ALA A 410 -14.65 16.05 -35.67
C ALA A 410 -15.05 17.52 -35.87
N MET A 411 -14.08 18.44 -35.90
CA MET A 411 -14.35 19.85 -36.16
C MET A 411 -14.93 20.04 -37.55
N ILE A 412 -14.26 19.50 -38.58
CA ILE A 412 -14.68 19.67 -39.97
C ILE A 412 -16.03 18.97 -40.22
N ALA A 413 -16.25 17.79 -39.67
CA ALA A 413 -17.54 17.10 -39.77
C ALA A 413 -18.70 17.91 -39.16
N THR A 414 -18.46 18.55 -38.02
CA THR A 414 -19.44 19.42 -37.36
C THR A 414 -19.76 20.65 -38.20
N GLU A 415 -18.73 21.30 -38.78
CA GLU A 415 -18.89 22.44 -39.69
C GLU A 415 -19.63 22.07 -40.99
N MET A 416 -19.45 20.83 -41.47
CA MET A 416 -20.19 20.29 -42.61
C MET A 416 -21.63 19.86 -42.26
N GLY A 417 -22.02 19.87 -40.99
CA GLY A 417 -23.34 19.40 -40.54
C GLY A 417 -23.52 17.88 -40.65
N VAL A 418 -22.44 17.10 -40.57
CA VAL A 418 -22.48 15.64 -40.77
C VAL A 418 -21.94 14.89 -39.55
N SER A 419 -22.65 13.83 -39.14
CA SER A 419 -22.19 12.92 -38.07
C SER A 419 -21.39 11.75 -38.64
N VAL A 420 -20.10 11.69 -38.32
CA VAL A 420 -19.21 10.60 -38.73
C VAL A 420 -19.38 9.37 -37.83
N GLY A 421 -19.76 9.55 -36.56
CA GLY A 421 -20.02 8.47 -35.60
C GLY A 421 -18.86 7.47 -35.49
N GLY A 422 -19.18 6.17 -35.50
CA GLY A 422 -18.19 5.08 -35.47
C GLY A 422 -17.34 4.94 -36.74
N ARG A 423 -17.64 5.69 -37.82
CA ARG A 423 -16.91 5.61 -39.10
C ARG A 423 -15.63 6.46 -39.14
N GLY A 424 -15.25 7.09 -38.03
CA GLY A 424 -14.06 7.96 -37.96
C GLY A 424 -12.76 7.27 -38.39
N GLY A 425 -12.62 5.97 -38.09
CA GLY A 425 -11.48 5.17 -38.54
C GLY A 425 -11.40 5.02 -40.07
N LEU A 426 -12.55 4.92 -40.76
CA LEU A 426 -12.60 4.83 -42.22
C LEU A 426 -12.27 6.17 -42.86
N VAL A 427 -12.78 7.28 -42.29
CA VAL A 427 -12.42 8.64 -42.71
C VAL A 427 -10.91 8.85 -42.58
N GLY A 428 -10.30 8.46 -41.46
CA GLY A 428 -8.84 8.54 -41.27
C GLY A 428 -8.02 7.76 -42.30
N LYS A 429 -8.50 6.58 -42.73
CA LYS A 429 -7.87 5.79 -43.81
C LYS A 429 -7.95 6.52 -45.16
N ASN A 430 -9.11 7.07 -45.50
CA ASN A 430 -9.31 7.82 -46.74
C ASN A 430 -8.49 9.12 -46.77
N ILE A 431 -8.39 9.84 -45.64
CA ILE A 431 -7.49 11.01 -45.54
C ILE A 431 -6.05 10.60 -45.81
N LYS A 432 -5.58 9.50 -45.20
CA LYS A 432 -4.21 9.02 -45.42
C LYS A 432 -3.92 8.72 -46.90
N ALA A 433 -4.89 8.14 -47.62
CA ALA A 433 -4.77 7.86 -49.05
C ALA A 433 -4.71 9.17 -49.87
N LEU A 434 -5.61 10.12 -49.62
CA LEU A 434 -5.61 11.43 -50.27
C LEU A 434 -4.34 12.25 -49.94
N TYR A 435 -3.83 12.10 -48.73
CA TYR A 435 -2.57 12.72 -48.29
C TYR A 435 -1.37 12.12 -49.02
N ALA A 436 -1.37 10.80 -49.27
CA ALA A 436 -0.34 10.13 -50.06
C ALA A 436 -0.36 10.56 -51.53
N GLU A 437 -1.56 10.77 -52.09
CA GLU A 437 -1.73 11.29 -53.45
C GLU A 437 -1.16 12.71 -53.59
N ARG A 438 -1.39 13.58 -52.60
CA ARG A 438 -0.91 14.97 -52.63
C ARG A 438 0.58 15.12 -52.33
N TYR A 439 1.06 14.49 -51.26
CA TYR A 439 2.40 14.75 -50.71
C TYR A 439 3.36 13.55 -50.82
N GLY A 440 2.91 12.44 -51.42
CA GLY A 440 3.67 11.21 -51.54
C GLY A 440 3.53 10.24 -50.35
N GLN A 441 3.83 8.97 -50.60
CA GLN A 441 3.65 7.89 -49.62
C GLN A 441 4.46 8.07 -48.34
N ASN A 442 5.68 8.62 -48.46
CA ASN A 442 6.54 8.91 -47.31
C ASN A 442 5.92 9.94 -46.37
N ALA A 443 5.27 10.98 -46.90
CA ALA A 443 4.59 11.98 -46.10
C ALA A 443 3.37 11.39 -45.37
N ALA A 444 2.57 10.56 -46.07
CA ALA A 444 1.40 9.92 -45.49
C ALA A 444 1.72 8.96 -44.34
N ASN A 445 2.90 8.32 -44.36
CA ASN A 445 3.35 7.45 -43.27
C ASN A 445 3.88 8.23 -42.06
N ASN A 446 4.28 9.49 -42.25
CA ASN A 446 4.91 10.34 -41.25
C ASN A 446 4.03 11.53 -40.82
N ILE A 447 2.71 11.40 -40.91
CA ILE A 447 1.78 12.43 -40.42
C ILE A 447 1.97 12.56 -38.90
N PRO A 448 2.23 13.77 -38.37
CA PRO A 448 2.36 14.00 -36.95
C PRO A 448 1.14 13.52 -36.19
N LYS A 449 1.36 12.94 -35.01
CA LYS A 449 0.25 12.46 -34.15
C LYS A 449 0.05 13.40 -32.97
N ARG A 450 -1.20 13.73 -32.68
CA ARG A 450 -1.56 14.49 -31.49
C ARG A 450 -1.30 13.62 -30.26
N LYS A 451 -0.44 14.09 -29.36
CA LYS A 451 0.06 13.28 -28.22
C LYS A 451 -1.01 13.04 -27.14
N ASN A 452 -2.03 13.90 -27.07
CA ASN A 452 -2.98 13.96 -25.95
C ASN A 452 -4.46 13.82 -26.37
N THR A 453 -4.74 13.09 -27.45
CA THR A 453 -6.13 12.81 -27.86
C THR A 453 -6.69 11.61 -27.09
N VAL A 454 -7.93 11.74 -26.61
CA VAL A 454 -8.65 10.69 -25.89
C VAL A 454 -9.89 10.33 -26.70
N TYR A 455 -10.01 9.08 -27.14
CA TYR A 455 -11.17 8.57 -27.86
C TYR A 455 -11.84 7.48 -27.04
N GLN A 456 -13.12 7.65 -26.73
CA GLN A 456 -13.89 6.72 -25.87
C GLN A 456 -13.18 6.39 -24.53
N GLY A 457 -12.53 7.40 -23.93
CA GLY A 457 -11.80 7.23 -22.67
C GLY A 457 -10.42 6.57 -22.80
N ARG A 458 -10.03 6.07 -23.97
CA ARG A 458 -8.71 5.50 -24.22
C ARG A 458 -7.76 6.53 -24.85
N PRO A 459 -6.48 6.57 -24.44
CA PRO A 459 -5.47 7.34 -25.14
C PRO A 459 -5.41 6.88 -26.60
N PHE A 460 -5.64 7.79 -27.53
CA PHE A 460 -5.66 7.50 -28.95
C PHE A 460 -4.70 8.44 -29.64
N LYS A 461 -3.84 7.93 -30.52
CA LYS A 461 -2.91 8.76 -31.30
C LYS A 461 -3.60 9.16 -32.60
N GLU A 462 -4.29 10.30 -32.58
CA GLU A 462 -4.95 10.85 -33.78
C GLU A 462 -3.92 11.52 -34.68
N ASN A 463 -4.05 11.35 -35.99
CA ASN A 463 -3.26 12.11 -36.96
C ASN A 463 -3.65 13.59 -36.90
N MET A 464 -2.65 14.47 -36.91
CA MET A 464 -2.82 15.91 -36.84
C MET A 464 -2.79 16.52 -38.25
N TYR A 465 -3.83 17.26 -38.58
CA TYR A 465 -3.98 17.96 -39.86
C TYR A 465 -4.04 19.47 -39.62
N PHE A 466 -3.84 20.27 -40.67
CA PHE A 466 -3.88 21.73 -40.58
C PHE A 466 -4.86 22.33 -41.60
N THR A 467 -5.17 23.61 -41.47
CA THR A 467 -6.11 24.33 -42.35
C THR A 467 -5.78 24.16 -43.83
N ARG A 468 -4.49 24.11 -44.19
CA ARG A 468 -4.04 23.83 -45.56
C ARG A 468 -4.52 22.47 -46.13
N ASP A 469 -4.75 21.49 -45.26
CA ASP A 469 -5.21 20.13 -45.62
C ASP A 469 -6.72 19.94 -45.45
N ARG A 470 -7.47 21.01 -45.16
CA ARG A 470 -8.90 20.96 -44.86
C ARG A 470 -9.70 20.27 -45.96
N ASP A 471 -9.37 20.55 -47.21
CA ASP A 471 -10.07 20.00 -48.38
C ASP A 471 -9.91 18.47 -48.50
N LEU A 472 -8.75 17.93 -48.11
CA LEU A 472 -8.52 16.47 -48.03
C LEU A 472 -9.44 15.83 -46.98
N VAL A 473 -9.60 16.48 -45.82
CA VAL A 473 -10.46 16.01 -44.74
C VAL A 473 -11.93 16.05 -45.17
N GLU A 474 -12.38 17.15 -45.78
CA GLU A 474 -13.74 17.28 -46.31
C GLU A 474 -14.04 16.22 -47.37
N ARG A 475 -13.12 15.99 -48.32
CA ARG A 475 -13.28 14.98 -49.38
C ARG A 475 -13.37 13.57 -48.80
N ALA A 476 -12.54 13.24 -47.81
CA ALA A 476 -12.60 11.95 -47.13
C ALA A 476 -13.91 11.73 -46.35
N ILE A 477 -14.43 12.77 -45.69
CA ILE A 477 -15.73 12.71 -45.01
C ILE A 477 -16.84 12.43 -46.02
N ARG A 478 -16.87 13.15 -47.16
CA ARG A 478 -17.86 12.92 -48.23
C ARG A 478 -17.82 11.50 -48.77
N MET A 479 -16.63 10.93 -48.99
CA MET A 479 -16.47 9.54 -49.45
C MET A 479 -17.08 8.53 -48.47
N VAL A 480 -16.96 8.75 -47.16
CA VAL A 480 -17.49 7.81 -46.15
C VAL A 480 -18.98 7.99 -45.90
N VAL A 481 -19.50 9.20 -46.06
CA VAL A 481 -20.91 9.53 -45.76
C VAL A 481 -21.82 9.18 -46.93
N SER A 482 -21.29 9.19 -48.16
CA SER A 482 -22.00 8.75 -49.37
C SER A 482 -22.06 7.23 -49.55
N MET A 483 -21.29 6.49 -48.76
CA MET A 483 -21.39 5.04 -48.56
C MET A 483 -22.36 4.73 -47.43
#